data_AF-W9R1F5-F1
#
_entry.id   AF-W9R1F5-F1
#
_cell.length_a   1.000
_cell.length_b   1.000
_cell.length_c   1.000
_cell.angle_alpha   90.00
_cell.angle_beta   90.00
_cell.angle_gamma   90.00
#
_symmetry.space_group_name_H-M   'P 1'
#
loop_
_entity.id
_entity.type
_entity.pdbx_description
1 polymer ?
#
loop_
_entity_poly.entity_id
_entity_poly.type
_entity_poly.pdbx_seq_one_letter_code
_entity_poly.pdbx_strand_id
1 'polypeptide(L)'
;MKAMETVKDLIEEAKLRTVWWALCIFAVSYFLSHTSKSMWMNLPMSILLVCGMRILFNEVEFRRKVKPVRPQTYLSHLEKKQLSVNDSRLSTAPNLQKWKRKIDSPIVEAAIDDFIDKILKDFVVDLWYGDITPDKEFPEQKRAIIMDAIGEVSGRIKEINLVDLLTRDIIDLVGDHLDLFRRNQAAIGVDVMGTLSSEERDERLKHHLMASKELHPALVSPESEYKVLQRLMGGVLTLVLRPREAHCPVVRSVARELLTCLVMQPVMNFASPGCDPNCYLDMQIEAE
;
A
#
# COMPACT_ATOMS: atom_id res chain seq x y z
N MET A 1 -34.02 -17.25 19.88
CA MET A 1 -34.68 -16.42 18.85
C MET A 1 -35.24 -17.34 17.77
N LYS A 2 -36.55 -17.26 17.49
CA LYS A 2 -37.26 -18.09 16.49
C LYS A 2 -36.60 -17.96 15.10
N ALA A 3 -36.44 -19.07 14.39
CA ALA A 3 -35.94 -19.08 13.02
C ALA A 3 -36.94 -18.33 12.12
N MET A 4 -36.45 -17.35 11.36
CA MET A 4 -37.26 -16.55 10.42
C MET A 4 -37.35 -17.30 9.10
N GLU A 5 -38.50 -17.88 8.82
CA GLU A 5 -38.70 -18.73 7.62
C GLU A 5 -39.59 -18.07 6.55
N THR A 6 -40.17 -16.89 6.80
CA THR A 6 -41.05 -16.24 5.82
C THR A 6 -40.65 -14.80 5.50
N VAL A 7 -40.84 -14.41 4.23
CA VAL A 7 -40.56 -13.05 3.70
C VAL A 7 -41.27 -11.95 4.51
N LYS A 8 -42.42 -12.27 5.12
CA LYS A 8 -43.13 -11.37 6.04
C LYS A 8 -42.32 -11.02 7.28
N ASP A 9 -41.57 -11.97 7.86
CA ASP A 9 -40.74 -11.69 9.04
C ASP A 9 -39.56 -10.77 8.70
N LEU A 10 -38.99 -10.90 7.49
CA LEU A 10 -37.97 -9.98 7.01
C LEU A 10 -38.51 -8.56 6.82
N ILE A 11 -39.73 -8.44 6.29
CA ILE A 11 -40.38 -7.14 6.10
C ILE A 11 -40.68 -6.49 7.46
N GLU A 12 -41.16 -7.24 8.45
CA GLU A 12 -41.42 -6.71 9.79
C GLU A 12 -40.15 -6.32 10.54
N GLU A 13 -39.06 -7.09 10.42
CA GLU A 13 -37.75 -6.72 10.98
C GLU A 13 -37.17 -5.47 10.29
N ALA A 14 -37.35 -5.35 8.96
CA ALA A 14 -36.91 -4.17 8.22
C ALA A 14 -37.70 -2.92 8.63
N LYS A 15 -39.03 -3.04 8.78
CA LYS A 15 -39.88 -1.96 9.30
C LYS A 15 -39.45 -1.53 10.70
N LEU A 16 -39.23 -2.49 11.61
CA LEU A 16 -38.80 -2.21 12.96
C LEU A 16 -37.46 -1.47 12.99
N ARG A 17 -36.50 -1.87 12.14
CA ARG A 17 -35.22 -1.17 12.00
C ARG A 17 -35.39 0.23 11.45
N THR A 18 -36.22 0.43 10.42
CA THR A 18 -36.47 1.77 9.88
C THR A 18 -37.14 2.70 10.90
N VAL A 19 -38.02 2.16 11.77
CA VAL A 19 -38.64 2.94 12.85
C VAL A 19 -37.59 3.35 13.90
N TRP A 20 -36.69 2.43 14.29
CA TRP A 20 -35.57 2.75 15.20
C TRP A 20 -34.64 3.82 14.62
N TRP A 21 -34.28 3.71 13.34
CA TRP A 21 -33.46 4.72 12.66
C TRP A 21 -34.16 6.08 12.60
N ALA A 22 -35.46 6.11 12.29
CA ALA A 22 -36.23 7.35 12.27
C ALA A 22 -36.33 8.01 13.65
N LEU A 23 -36.54 7.21 14.72
CA LEU A 23 -36.55 7.68 16.11
C LEU A 23 -35.19 8.24 16.53
N CYS A 24 -34.09 7.56 16.17
CA CYS A 24 -32.74 8.05 16.41
C CYS A 24 -32.46 9.37 15.70
N ILE A 25 -32.79 9.48 14.41
CA ILE A 25 -32.59 10.71 13.63
C ILE A 25 -33.45 11.85 14.21
N PHE A 26 -34.70 11.58 14.58
CA PHE A 26 -35.57 12.57 15.22
C PHE A 26 -35.03 13.03 16.57
N ALA A 27 -34.56 12.11 17.42
CA ALA A 27 -33.95 12.45 18.70
C ALA A 27 -32.70 13.32 18.50
N VAL A 28 -31.78 12.93 17.62
CA VAL A 28 -30.58 13.72 17.30
C VAL A 28 -30.95 15.10 16.77
N SER A 29 -31.92 15.19 15.87
CA SER A 29 -32.37 16.47 15.30
C SER A 29 -33.07 17.36 16.33
N TYR A 30 -33.85 16.79 17.23
CA TYR A 30 -34.50 17.48 18.35
C TYR A 30 -33.45 18.02 19.35
N PHE A 31 -32.45 17.21 19.69
CA PHE A 31 -31.34 17.63 20.54
C PHE A 31 -30.51 18.75 19.90
N LEU A 32 -30.17 18.62 18.61
CA LEU A 32 -29.48 19.68 17.85
C LEU A 32 -30.32 20.97 17.81
N SER A 33 -31.64 20.86 17.70
CA SER A 33 -32.56 22.02 17.71
C SER A 33 -32.71 22.67 19.09
N HIS A 34 -32.55 21.91 20.18
CA HIS A 34 -32.62 22.41 21.57
C HIS A 34 -31.25 22.80 22.17
N THR A 35 -30.19 22.72 21.37
CA THR A 35 -28.83 23.10 21.76
C THR A 35 -28.76 24.62 21.94
N SER A 36 -28.99 25.08 23.18
CA SER A 36 -29.01 26.51 23.53
C SER A 36 -27.63 27.19 23.37
N LYS A 37 -27.61 28.53 23.28
CA LYS A 37 -26.42 29.40 23.03
C LYS A 37 -25.25 29.28 24.05
N SER A 38 -25.32 28.40 25.05
CA SER A 38 -24.25 28.22 26.03
C SER A 38 -23.33 27.06 25.63
N MET A 39 -22.10 27.39 25.20
CA MET A 39 -21.11 26.42 24.71
C MET A 39 -20.78 25.29 25.71
N TRP A 40 -20.95 25.53 27.01
CA TRP A 40 -20.54 24.60 28.07
C TRP A 40 -21.41 23.33 28.18
N MET A 41 -22.66 23.35 27.71
CA MET A 41 -23.53 22.16 27.75
C MET A 41 -23.46 21.29 26.48
N ASN A 42 -22.82 21.79 25.41
CA ASN A 42 -22.75 21.10 24.12
C ASN A 42 -21.64 20.04 24.11
N LEU A 43 -20.57 20.29 24.88
CA LEU A 43 -19.45 19.37 25.01
C LEU A 43 -19.85 18.03 25.67
N PRO A 44 -20.48 17.99 26.85
CA PRO A 44 -20.88 16.71 27.46
C PRO A 44 -21.93 15.97 26.62
N MET A 45 -22.83 16.70 25.94
CA MET A 45 -23.84 16.08 25.08
C MET A 45 -23.26 15.48 23.80
N SER A 46 -22.30 16.14 23.16
CA SER A 46 -21.60 15.56 21.99
C SER A 46 -20.82 14.31 22.34
N ILE A 47 -20.17 14.27 23.50
CA ILE A 47 -19.47 13.08 24.01
C ILE A 47 -20.45 11.94 24.24
N LEU A 48 -21.60 12.20 24.87
CA LEU A 48 -22.67 11.20 25.06
C LEU A 48 -23.19 10.65 23.73
N LEU A 49 -23.34 11.52 22.73
CA LEU A 49 -23.84 11.15 21.40
C LEU A 49 -22.81 10.31 20.63
N VAL A 50 -21.52 10.67 20.68
CA VAL A 50 -20.43 9.89 20.08
C VAL A 50 -20.28 8.52 20.77
N CYS A 51 -20.35 8.47 22.10
CA CYS A 51 -20.32 7.22 22.86
C CYS A 51 -21.53 6.33 22.52
N GLY A 52 -22.73 6.89 22.46
CA GLY A 52 -23.94 6.17 22.05
C GLY A 52 -23.84 5.63 20.62
N MET A 53 -23.32 6.44 19.68
CA MET A 53 -23.08 6.02 18.30
C MET A 53 -22.02 4.91 18.21
N ARG A 54 -20.94 4.98 18.98
CA ARG A 54 -19.94 3.89 19.06
C ARG A 54 -20.56 2.60 19.58
N ILE A 55 -21.38 2.65 20.64
CA ILE A 55 -22.05 1.46 21.18
C ILE A 55 -23.00 0.86 20.14
N LEU A 56 -23.82 1.68 19.49
CA LEU A 56 -24.72 1.25 18.41
C LEU A 56 -23.97 0.65 17.22
N PHE A 57 -22.90 1.29 16.75
CA PHE A 57 -22.07 0.75 15.66
C PHE A 57 -21.44 -0.58 16.05
N ASN A 58 -20.90 -0.68 17.26
CA ASN A 58 -20.26 -1.89 17.74
C ASN A 58 -21.28 -3.03 17.93
N GLU A 59 -22.50 -2.73 18.39
CA GLU A 59 -23.57 -3.71 18.56
C GLU A 59 -24.22 -4.13 17.23
N VAL A 60 -24.31 -3.22 16.25
CA VAL A 60 -24.69 -3.53 14.86
C VAL A 60 -23.61 -4.37 14.18
N GLU A 61 -22.33 -4.07 14.41
CA GLU A 61 -21.21 -4.86 13.91
C GLU A 61 -21.15 -6.23 14.60
N PHE A 62 -21.45 -6.34 15.89
CA PHE A 62 -21.58 -7.61 16.61
C PHE A 62 -22.79 -8.42 16.14
N ARG A 63 -23.94 -7.78 15.86
CA ARG A 63 -25.12 -8.42 15.23
C ARG A 63 -24.84 -8.84 13.79
N ARG A 64 -23.94 -8.15 13.09
CA ARG A 64 -23.45 -8.52 11.75
C ARG A 64 -22.42 -9.65 11.82
N LYS A 65 -21.67 -9.75 12.92
CA LYS A 65 -20.71 -10.84 13.21
C LYS A 65 -21.33 -12.03 13.94
N VAL A 66 -22.56 -11.95 14.47
CA VAL A 66 -23.23 -13.06 15.17
C VAL A 66 -24.68 -13.23 14.72
N LYS A 67 -24.83 -13.93 13.60
CA LYS A 67 -25.72 -15.09 13.42
C LYS A 67 -25.16 -15.89 12.25
N PRO A 68 -24.42 -16.98 12.47
CA PRO A 68 -24.18 -17.94 11.41
C PRO A 68 -25.52 -18.64 11.14
N VAL A 69 -26.28 -18.16 10.16
CA VAL A 69 -27.24 -19.04 9.48
C VAL A 69 -26.34 -19.99 8.70
N ARG A 70 -26.16 -21.20 9.24
CA ARG A 70 -25.38 -22.27 8.63
C ARG A 70 -26.00 -22.58 7.27
N PRO A 71 -25.42 -22.18 6.12
CA PRO A 71 -25.83 -22.73 4.85
C PRO A 71 -25.02 -24.01 4.74
N GLN A 72 -25.58 -25.12 5.24
CA GLN A 72 -25.18 -26.39 4.67
C GLN A 72 -25.42 -26.25 3.16
N THR A 73 -24.38 -26.52 2.35
CA THR A 73 -24.42 -27.22 1.04
C THR A 73 -23.35 -26.77 0.02
N TYR A 74 -22.61 -25.65 0.19
CA TYR A 74 -21.52 -25.31 -0.78
C TYR A 74 -20.10 -25.67 -0.30
N LEU A 75 -19.74 -25.32 0.94
CA LEU A 75 -18.39 -25.59 1.47
C LEU A 75 -18.11 -27.07 1.73
N SER A 76 -19.13 -27.88 2.05
CA SER A 76 -18.98 -29.34 2.20
C SER A 76 -18.67 -30.05 0.88
N HIS A 77 -19.08 -29.47 -0.26
CA HIS A 77 -18.69 -29.97 -1.59
C HIS A 77 -17.26 -29.59 -1.95
N LEU A 78 -16.75 -28.46 -1.44
CA LEU A 78 -15.35 -28.05 -1.59
C LEU A 78 -14.41 -28.78 -0.62
N GLU A 79 -14.91 -29.17 0.57
CA GLU A 79 -14.21 -30.07 1.49
C GLU A 79 -13.95 -31.43 0.85
N LYS A 80 -14.96 -32.00 0.14
CA LYS A 80 -14.78 -33.22 -0.68
C LYS A 80 -13.90 -33.01 -1.92
N LYS A 81 -13.68 -31.76 -2.33
CA LYS A 81 -12.79 -31.37 -3.43
C LYS A 81 -11.48 -30.75 -2.93
N GLN A 82 -11.17 -30.83 -1.64
CA GLN A 82 -9.89 -30.38 -1.14
C GLN A 82 -8.81 -31.12 -1.90
N LEU A 83 -7.96 -30.33 -2.57
CA LEU A 83 -6.71 -30.82 -3.12
C LEU A 83 -6.01 -31.61 -2.02
N SER A 84 -5.66 -32.85 -2.35
CA SER A 84 -4.88 -33.73 -1.50
C SER A 84 -3.76 -32.92 -0.84
N VAL A 85 -3.63 -33.02 0.49
CA VAL A 85 -2.54 -32.41 1.26
C VAL A 85 -1.16 -32.86 0.72
N ASN A 86 -1.12 -33.98 -0.02
CA ASN A 86 0.06 -34.50 -0.71
C ASN A 86 0.18 -34.10 -2.20
N ASP A 87 -0.52 -33.06 -2.66
CA ASP A 87 -0.31 -32.56 -4.02
C ASP A 87 1.11 -31.98 -4.14
N SER A 88 1.94 -32.58 -4.98
CA SER A 88 3.30 -32.11 -5.33
C SER A 88 3.35 -30.63 -5.76
N ARG A 89 2.21 -30.06 -6.19
CA ARG A 89 2.08 -28.64 -6.54
C ARG A 89 1.95 -27.71 -5.33
N LEU A 90 1.51 -28.23 -4.18
CA LEU A 90 1.44 -27.54 -2.88
C LEU A 90 2.68 -27.82 -2.02
N SER A 91 3.27 -29.01 -2.16
CA SER A 91 4.41 -29.49 -1.35
C SER A 91 5.80 -29.07 -1.90
N THR A 92 5.89 -27.98 -2.64
CA THR A 92 7.20 -27.34 -2.84
C THR A 92 7.38 -26.32 -1.75
N ALA A 93 7.63 -26.79 -0.52
CA ALA A 93 8.12 -25.91 0.54
C ALA A 93 9.31 -25.13 -0.05
N PRO A 94 9.23 -23.80 -0.20
CA PRO A 94 10.32 -23.02 -0.75
C PRO A 94 11.57 -23.32 0.08
N ASN A 95 12.63 -23.80 -0.58
CA ASN A 95 13.88 -24.11 0.07
C ASN A 95 14.48 -22.80 0.61
N LEU A 96 14.17 -22.52 1.88
CA LEU A 96 14.60 -21.36 2.65
C LEU A 96 16.13 -21.18 2.73
N GLN A 97 16.92 -22.16 2.26
CA GLN A 97 18.38 -22.05 2.24
C GLN A 97 18.96 -21.64 0.88
N LYS A 98 18.16 -21.64 -0.19
CA LYS A 98 18.66 -21.30 -1.53
C LYS A 98 19.03 -19.82 -1.66
N TRP A 99 18.30 -18.93 -0.96
CA TRP A 99 18.57 -17.48 -1.00
C TRP A 99 19.83 -17.10 -0.20
N LYS A 100 20.10 -17.75 0.94
CA LYS A 100 21.30 -17.50 1.76
C LYS A 100 22.58 -17.70 0.97
N ARG A 101 22.63 -18.76 0.15
CA ARG A 101 23.75 -19.00 -0.78
C ARG A 101 23.95 -17.90 -1.83
N LYS A 102 22.96 -17.02 -2.03
CA LYS A 102 23.04 -15.89 -2.97
C LYS A 102 23.46 -14.59 -2.28
N ILE A 103 23.56 -14.54 -0.95
CA ILE A 103 23.98 -13.34 -0.20
C ILE A 103 25.27 -13.71 0.56
N ASP A 104 26.43 -13.27 0.05
CA ASP A 104 27.73 -13.72 0.61
C ASP A 104 28.17 -12.87 1.81
N SER A 105 27.22 -12.38 2.61
CA SER A 105 27.51 -11.50 3.75
C SER A 105 26.52 -11.73 4.90
N PRO A 106 26.98 -12.24 6.06
CA PRO A 106 26.10 -12.57 7.19
C PRO A 106 25.45 -11.33 7.83
N ILE A 107 26.10 -10.18 7.74
CA ILE A 107 25.56 -8.90 8.23
C ILE A 107 24.36 -8.48 7.37
N VAL A 108 24.49 -8.62 6.05
CA VAL A 108 23.41 -8.28 5.10
C VAL A 108 22.26 -9.27 5.22
N GLU A 109 22.55 -10.56 5.38
CA GLU A 109 21.52 -11.58 5.64
C GLU A 109 20.71 -11.24 6.91
N ALA A 110 21.38 -10.88 8.00
CA ALA A 110 20.71 -10.54 9.26
C ALA A 110 19.85 -9.27 9.14
N ALA A 111 20.34 -8.24 8.44
CA ALA A 111 19.57 -7.02 8.20
C ALA A 111 18.32 -7.28 7.34
N ILE A 112 18.44 -8.13 6.32
CA ILE A 112 17.31 -8.53 5.46
C ILE A 112 16.27 -9.32 6.27
N ASP A 113 16.71 -10.25 7.11
CA ASP A 113 15.81 -11.05 7.95
C ASP A 113 15.04 -10.18 8.94
N ASP A 114 15.72 -9.25 9.63
CA ASP A 114 15.10 -8.28 10.55
C ASP A 114 14.14 -7.32 9.82
N PHE A 115 14.48 -6.90 8.60
CA PHE A 115 13.60 -6.06 7.78
C PHE A 115 12.31 -6.81 7.38
N ILE A 116 12.43 -8.07 6.95
CA ILE A 116 11.28 -8.89 6.57
C ILE A 116 10.42 -9.22 7.80
N ASP A 117 11.06 -9.49 8.94
CA ASP A 117 10.36 -9.69 10.21
C ASP A 117 9.46 -8.51 10.55
N LYS A 118 9.98 -7.28 10.43
CA LYS A 118 9.21 -6.06 10.66
C LYS A 118 8.07 -5.91 9.66
N ILE A 119 8.32 -6.13 8.36
CA ILE A 119 7.25 -6.05 7.34
C ILE A 119 6.12 -7.04 7.64
N LEU A 120 6.46 -8.31 7.89
CA LEU A 120 5.43 -9.33 8.11
C LEU A 120 4.71 -9.12 9.42
N LYS A 121 5.42 -8.71 10.47
CA LYS A 121 4.81 -8.40 11.75
C LYS A 121 3.83 -7.24 11.60
N ASP A 122 4.28 -6.09 11.12
CA ASP A 122 3.49 -4.87 11.14
C ASP A 122 2.34 -4.92 10.12
N PHE A 123 2.58 -5.45 8.90
CA PHE A 123 1.59 -5.39 7.81
C PHE A 123 0.78 -6.67 7.60
N VAL A 124 1.20 -7.81 8.14
CA VAL A 124 0.47 -9.08 7.99
C VAL A 124 -0.10 -9.52 9.33
N VAL A 125 0.75 -9.75 10.32
CA VAL A 125 0.33 -10.33 11.61
C VAL A 125 -0.49 -9.34 12.42
N ASP A 126 0.08 -8.17 12.73
CA ASP A 126 -0.50 -7.21 13.66
C ASP A 126 -1.63 -6.41 13.00
N LEU A 127 -1.56 -6.16 11.68
CA LEU A 127 -2.57 -5.37 10.98
C LEU A 127 -3.91 -6.10 10.78
N TRP A 128 -3.91 -7.41 10.53
CA TRP A 128 -5.17 -8.12 10.21
C TRP A 128 -5.16 -9.63 10.44
N TYR A 129 -4.04 -10.33 10.26
CA TYR A 129 -4.05 -11.79 10.25
C TYR A 129 -4.19 -12.38 11.66
N GLY A 130 -3.52 -11.79 12.65
CA GLY A 130 -3.56 -12.21 14.05
C GLY A 130 -4.96 -12.09 14.68
N ASP A 131 -5.77 -11.13 14.20
CA ASP A 131 -7.15 -10.95 14.64
C ASP A 131 -8.11 -12.02 14.09
N ILE A 132 -7.71 -12.72 13.03
CA ILE A 132 -8.54 -13.71 12.34
C ILE A 132 -8.17 -15.13 12.77
N THR A 133 -6.87 -15.43 12.89
CA THR A 133 -6.39 -16.79 13.15
C THR A 133 -5.04 -16.79 13.89
N PRO A 134 -4.81 -17.74 14.81
CA PRO A 134 -3.50 -17.94 15.44
C PRO A 134 -2.51 -18.73 14.57
N ASP A 135 -2.92 -19.14 13.37
CA ASP A 135 -2.07 -19.85 12.42
C ASP A 135 -0.80 -19.04 12.06
N LYS A 136 0.29 -19.73 11.74
CA LYS A 136 1.55 -19.11 11.28
C LYS A 136 2.00 -19.61 9.91
N GLU A 137 1.31 -20.58 9.32
CA GLU A 137 1.72 -21.15 8.03
C GLU A 137 1.70 -20.09 6.92
N PHE A 138 0.67 -19.24 6.88
CA PHE A 138 0.58 -18.20 5.86
C PHE A 138 1.67 -17.12 5.97
N PRO A 139 1.94 -16.50 7.14
CA PRO A 139 3.07 -15.58 7.32
C PRO A 139 4.42 -16.20 6.96
N GLU A 140 4.68 -17.45 7.36
CA GLU A 140 5.93 -18.15 7.02
C GLU A 140 6.04 -18.45 5.52
N GLN A 141 4.94 -18.80 4.86
CA GLN A 141 4.92 -18.95 3.41
C GLN A 141 5.22 -17.62 2.71
N LYS A 142 4.69 -16.50 3.23
CA LYS A 142 4.98 -15.15 2.70
C LYS A 142 6.45 -14.78 2.88
N ARG A 143 7.03 -15.03 4.06
CA ARG A 143 8.47 -14.86 4.31
C ARG A 143 9.29 -15.54 3.24
N ALA A 144 9.02 -16.82 2.99
CA ALA A 144 9.84 -17.58 2.06
C ALA A 144 9.73 -17.08 0.61
N ILE A 145 8.57 -16.56 0.21
CA ILE A 145 8.40 -15.92 -1.11
C ILE A 145 9.22 -14.62 -1.21
N ILE A 146 9.18 -13.77 -0.17
CA ILE A 146 9.95 -12.52 -0.13
C ILE A 146 11.46 -12.82 -0.13
N MET A 147 11.89 -13.82 0.64
CA MET A 147 13.29 -14.25 0.68
C MET A 147 13.78 -14.80 -0.66
N ASP A 148 12.98 -15.61 -1.35
CA ASP A 148 13.30 -16.11 -2.69
C ASP A 148 13.43 -14.95 -3.68
N ALA A 149 12.51 -13.98 -3.61
CA ALA A 149 12.54 -12.76 -4.40
C ALA A 149 13.82 -11.95 -4.20
N ILE A 150 14.20 -11.67 -2.96
CA ILE A 150 15.43 -10.93 -2.63
C ILE A 150 16.66 -11.73 -3.07
N GLY A 151 16.67 -13.05 -2.90
CA GLY A 151 17.74 -13.90 -3.41
C GLY A 151 17.91 -13.79 -4.93
N GLU A 152 16.82 -13.82 -5.69
CA GLU A 152 16.85 -13.64 -7.15
C GLU A 152 17.33 -12.25 -7.57
N VAL A 153 16.98 -11.20 -6.83
CA VAL A 153 17.49 -9.83 -7.08
C VAL A 153 18.97 -9.74 -6.73
N SER A 154 19.38 -10.24 -5.57
CA SER A 154 20.77 -10.21 -5.11
C SER A 154 21.70 -10.96 -6.04
N GLY A 155 21.29 -12.14 -6.52
CA GLY A 155 22.05 -12.92 -7.50
C GLY A 155 22.33 -12.13 -8.78
N ARG A 156 21.33 -11.41 -9.29
CA ARG A 156 21.51 -10.56 -10.48
C ARG A 156 22.37 -9.34 -10.23
N ILE A 157 22.23 -8.70 -9.07
CA ILE A 157 23.07 -7.54 -8.71
C ILE A 157 24.55 -7.93 -8.67
N LYS A 158 24.87 -9.15 -8.20
CA LYS A 158 26.26 -9.66 -8.21
C LYS A 158 26.84 -9.87 -9.61
N GLU A 159 26.00 -10.12 -10.61
CA GLU A 159 26.43 -10.27 -12.00
C GLU A 159 26.73 -8.90 -12.66
N ILE A 160 26.30 -7.79 -12.04
CA ILE A 160 26.57 -6.45 -12.56
C ILE A 160 28.03 -6.09 -12.29
N ASN A 161 28.74 -5.69 -13.34
CA ASN A 161 30.06 -5.09 -13.20
C ASN A 161 29.93 -3.70 -12.58
N LEU A 162 30.13 -3.62 -11.25
CA LEU A 162 30.01 -2.38 -10.50
C LEU A 162 30.99 -1.31 -10.97
N VAL A 163 32.18 -1.68 -11.44
CA VAL A 163 33.16 -0.70 -11.94
C VAL A 163 32.63 -0.04 -13.19
N ASP A 164 32.16 -0.81 -14.16
CA ASP A 164 31.55 -0.29 -15.40
C ASP A 164 30.31 0.54 -15.09
N LEU A 165 29.44 0.06 -14.20
CA LEU A 165 28.24 0.79 -13.80
C LEU A 165 28.59 2.17 -13.21
N LEU A 166 29.54 2.23 -12.27
CA LEU A 166 29.88 3.46 -11.57
C LEU A 166 30.72 4.43 -12.42
N THR A 167 31.67 3.90 -13.19
CA THR A 167 32.68 4.72 -13.88
C THR A 167 32.32 5.07 -15.32
N ARG A 168 31.42 4.31 -15.96
CA ARG A 168 30.96 4.58 -17.31
C ARG A 168 29.48 4.92 -17.29
N ASP A 169 28.63 3.96 -16.94
CA ASP A 169 27.20 4.09 -17.21
C ASP A 169 26.55 5.24 -16.38
N ILE A 170 26.90 5.39 -15.11
CA ILE A 170 26.43 6.52 -14.28
C ILE A 170 27.05 7.84 -14.72
N ILE A 171 28.34 7.85 -15.09
CA ILE A 171 29.01 9.08 -15.53
C ILE A 171 28.41 9.57 -16.85
N ASP A 172 28.16 8.67 -17.79
CA ASP A 172 27.51 8.96 -19.06
C ASP A 172 26.08 9.48 -18.81
N LEU A 173 25.31 8.84 -17.92
CA LEU A 173 23.96 9.30 -17.56
C LEU A 173 23.96 10.71 -16.94
N VAL A 174 24.87 10.98 -16.00
CA VAL A 174 25.02 12.30 -15.40
C VAL A 174 25.47 13.32 -16.44
N GLY A 175 26.39 12.94 -17.32
CA GLY A 175 26.85 13.74 -18.45
C GLY A 175 25.70 14.15 -19.37
N ASP A 176 24.88 13.17 -19.79
CA ASP A 176 23.70 13.40 -20.62
C ASP A 176 22.70 14.35 -19.95
N HIS A 177 22.47 14.20 -18.65
CA HIS A 177 21.61 15.10 -17.88
C HIS A 177 22.18 16.52 -17.77
N LEU A 178 23.49 16.66 -17.55
CA LEU A 178 24.15 17.96 -17.51
C LEU A 178 24.15 18.64 -18.88
N ASP A 179 24.38 17.88 -19.95
CA ASP A 179 24.33 18.40 -21.32
C ASP A 179 22.90 18.80 -21.71
N LEU A 180 21.90 18.01 -21.35
CA LEU A 180 20.50 18.37 -21.52
C LEU A 180 20.17 19.68 -20.79
N PHE A 181 20.59 19.81 -19.52
CA PHE A 181 20.41 21.02 -18.73
C PHE A 181 21.11 22.23 -19.38
N ARG A 182 22.38 22.10 -19.76
CA ARG A 182 23.18 23.18 -20.36
C ARG A 182 22.60 23.64 -21.69
N ARG A 183 22.19 22.70 -22.56
CA ARG A 183 21.54 23.02 -23.85
C ARG A 183 20.25 23.81 -23.63
N ASN A 184 19.40 23.38 -22.70
CA ASN A 184 18.14 24.06 -22.41
C ASN A 184 18.35 25.40 -21.72
N GLN A 185 19.31 25.51 -20.79
CA GLN A 185 19.70 26.78 -20.18
C GLN A 185 20.23 27.79 -21.21
N ALA A 186 21.07 27.34 -22.14
CA ALA A 186 21.57 28.20 -23.22
C ALA A 186 20.45 28.67 -24.15
N ALA A 187 19.44 27.83 -24.42
CA ALA A 187 18.27 28.21 -25.19
C ALA A 187 17.37 29.26 -24.49
N ILE A 188 17.31 29.23 -23.15
CA ILE A 188 16.60 30.24 -22.34
C ILE A 188 17.41 31.55 -22.24
N GLY A 189 18.73 31.45 -22.17
CA GLY A 189 19.67 32.55 -21.97
C GLY A 189 20.29 32.52 -20.58
N VAL A 190 21.62 32.37 -20.52
CA VAL A 190 22.37 32.21 -19.26
C VAL A 190 22.24 33.44 -18.36
N ASP A 191 22.30 34.64 -18.94
CA ASP A 191 22.17 35.91 -18.20
C ASP A 191 20.78 36.09 -17.60
N VAL A 192 19.75 35.67 -18.34
CA VAL A 192 18.36 35.67 -17.86
C VAL A 192 18.22 34.71 -16.69
N MET A 193 18.74 33.49 -16.81
CA MET A 193 18.70 32.49 -15.74
C MET A 193 19.43 32.96 -14.48
N GLY A 194 20.55 33.68 -14.61
CA GLY A 194 21.31 34.22 -13.47
C GLY A 194 20.59 35.29 -12.65
N THR A 195 19.54 35.92 -13.20
CA THR A 195 18.78 37.00 -12.54
C THR A 195 17.54 36.53 -11.78
N LEU A 196 17.11 35.29 -12.00
CA LEU A 196 15.85 34.74 -11.49
C LEU A 196 16.03 34.02 -10.15
N SER A 197 14.94 33.89 -9.40
CA SER A 197 14.90 33.03 -8.21
C SER A 197 15.08 31.55 -8.59
N SER A 198 15.34 30.67 -7.61
CA SER A 198 15.45 29.23 -7.89
C SER A 198 14.16 28.64 -8.44
N GLU A 199 13.00 29.03 -7.89
CA GLU A 199 11.69 28.55 -8.30
C GLU A 199 11.35 29.02 -9.73
N GLU A 200 11.64 30.29 -10.05
CA GLU A 200 11.42 30.83 -11.39
C GLU A 200 12.31 30.18 -12.44
N ARG A 201 13.55 29.83 -12.07
CA ARG A 201 14.46 29.07 -12.91
C ARG A 201 13.90 27.68 -13.20
N ASP A 202 13.49 26.94 -12.18
CA ASP A 202 12.98 25.59 -12.34
C ASP A 202 11.71 25.55 -13.19
N GLU A 203 10.78 26.49 -12.98
CA GLU A 203 9.54 26.55 -13.77
C GLU A 203 9.81 26.89 -15.25
N ARG A 204 10.71 27.84 -15.52
CA ARG A 204 11.10 28.16 -16.92
C ARG A 204 11.81 26.98 -17.59
N LEU A 205 12.70 26.30 -16.87
CA LEU A 205 13.38 25.12 -17.37
C LEU A 205 12.39 23.99 -17.67
N LYS A 206 11.45 23.73 -16.75
CA LYS A 206 10.38 22.75 -16.92
C LYS A 206 9.54 23.05 -18.15
N HIS A 207 9.12 24.31 -18.34
CA HIS A 207 8.36 24.72 -19.52
C HIS A 207 9.13 24.48 -20.82
N HIS A 208 10.42 24.83 -20.87
CA HIS A 208 11.26 24.58 -22.04
C HIS A 208 11.44 23.09 -22.33
N LEU A 209 11.71 22.28 -21.30
CA LEU A 209 11.86 20.82 -21.44
C LEU A 209 10.55 20.13 -21.87
N MET A 210 9.41 20.62 -21.40
CA MET A 210 8.10 20.14 -21.88
C MET A 210 7.88 20.49 -23.35
N ALA A 211 8.21 21.72 -23.74
CA ALA A 211 8.09 22.18 -25.13
C ALA A 211 9.03 21.40 -26.08
N SER A 212 10.25 21.08 -25.64
CA SER A 212 11.21 20.26 -26.40
C SER A 212 10.90 18.76 -26.36
N LYS A 213 9.95 18.32 -25.53
CA LYS A 213 9.64 16.90 -25.26
C LYS A 213 10.82 16.10 -24.71
N GLU A 214 11.78 16.77 -24.09
CA GLU A 214 12.93 16.14 -23.42
C GLU A 214 12.71 16.01 -21.90
N LEU A 215 11.59 16.50 -21.37
CA LEU A 215 11.26 16.31 -19.96
C LEU A 215 10.98 14.84 -19.64
N HIS A 216 11.66 14.29 -18.64
CA HIS A 216 11.43 12.93 -18.17
C HIS A 216 9.97 12.78 -17.67
N PRO A 217 9.24 11.69 -18.03
CA PRO A 217 7.84 11.54 -17.70
C PRO A 217 7.53 11.59 -16.20
N ALA A 218 8.46 11.20 -15.33
CA ALA A 218 8.26 11.27 -13.88
C ALA A 218 8.21 12.71 -13.34
N LEU A 219 8.79 13.68 -14.05
CA LEU A 219 8.87 15.08 -13.60
C LEU A 219 7.68 15.94 -14.07
N VAL A 220 6.71 15.34 -14.77
CA VAL A 220 5.55 16.07 -15.30
C VAL A 220 4.57 16.40 -14.17
N SER A 221 4.23 15.41 -13.35
CA SER A 221 3.32 15.51 -12.20
C SER A 221 3.51 14.35 -11.21
N PRO A 222 3.04 14.46 -9.96
CA PRO A 222 3.11 13.36 -8.98
C PRO A 222 2.44 12.06 -9.47
N GLU A 223 1.33 12.17 -10.21
CA GLU A 223 0.64 11.00 -10.76
C GLU A 223 1.46 10.32 -11.88
N SER A 224 2.23 11.12 -12.62
CA SER A 224 3.12 10.60 -13.67
C SER A 224 4.34 9.92 -13.07
N GLU A 225 4.90 10.46 -11.98
CA GLU A 225 5.95 9.83 -11.18
C GLU A 225 5.50 8.46 -10.68
N TYR A 226 4.32 8.40 -10.03
CA TYR A 226 3.75 7.15 -9.55
C TYR A 226 3.57 6.12 -10.67
N LYS A 227 3.12 6.54 -11.87
CA LYS A 227 3.02 5.66 -13.04
C LYS A 227 4.37 5.16 -13.55
N VAL A 228 5.41 5.99 -13.51
CA VAL A 228 6.78 5.55 -13.85
C VAL A 228 7.23 4.50 -12.85
N LEU A 229 7.01 4.74 -11.56
CA LEU A 229 7.37 3.83 -10.48
C LEU A 229 6.63 2.49 -10.61
N GLN A 230 5.32 2.51 -10.91
CA GLN A 230 4.53 1.32 -11.23
C GLN A 230 5.12 0.53 -12.41
N ARG A 231 5.55 1.21 -13.48
CA ARG A 231 6.16 0.55 -14.65
C ARG A 231 7.47 -0.13 -14.29
N LEU A 232 8.33 0.55 -13.54
CA LEU A 232 9.60 0.00 -13.04
C LEU A 232 9.33 -1.23 -12.17
N MET A 233 8.40 -1.13 -11.23
CA MET A 233 8.03 -2.26 -10.35
C MET A 233 7.37 -3.40 -11.09
N GLY A 234 6.60 -3.10 -12.14
CA GLY A 234 6.10 -4.11 -13.07
C GLY A 234 7.24 -4.91 -13.70
N GLY A 235 8.33 -4.22 -14.11
CA GLY A 235 9.56 -4.85 -14.61
C GLY A 235 10.24 -5.72 -13.56
N VAL A 236 10.46 -5.20 -12.35
CA VAL A 236 11.05 -5.96 -11.22
C VAL A 236 10.25 -7.24 -10.94
N LEU A 237 8.92 -7.16 -10.93
CA LEU A 237 8.08 -8.32 -10.70
C LEU A 237 8.21 -9.39 -11.79
N THR A 238 8.53 -9.03 -13.03
CA THR A 238 8.81 -10.03 -14.08
C THR A 238 10.09 -10.81 -13.82
N LEU A 239 11.05 -10.23 -13.08
CA LEU A 239 12.31 -10.87 -12.73
C LEU A 239 12.20 -11.74 -11.48
N VAL A 240 11.25 -11.40 -10.61
CA VAL A 240 11.10 -11.95 -9.27
C VAL A 240 10.00 -13.02 -9.19
N LEU A 241 8.85 -12.80 -9.84
CA LEU A 241 7.72 -13.72 -9.75
C LEU A 241 8.01 -15.00 -10.51
N ARG A 242 7.68 -16.14 -9.87
CA ARG A 242 7.74 -17.44 -10.54
C ARG A 242 6.74 -17.47 -11.69
N PRO A 243 6.99 -18.26 -12.76
CA PRO A 243 6.07 -18.35 -13.90
C PRO A 243 4.63 -18.59 -13.46
N ARG A 244 4.36 -19.52 -12.54
CA ARG A 244 3.00 -19.82 -12.05
C ARG A 244 2.27 -18.60 -11.46
N GLU A 245 2.98 -17.73 -10.75
CA GLU A 245 2.42 -16.54 -10.10
C GLU A 245 2.25 -15.39 -11.10
N ALA A 246 3.20 -15.25 -12.04
CA ALA A 246 3.17 -14.25 -13.10
C ALA A 246 1.97 -14.42 -14.06
N HIS A 247 1.43 -15.64 -14.22
CA HIS A 247 0.26 -15.89 -15.06
C HIS A 247 -1.06 -15.37 -14.47
N CYS A 248 -1.11 -15.04 -13.17
CA CYS A 248 -2.31 -14.49 -12.54
C CYS A 248 -2.30 -12.94 -12.64
N PRO A 249 -3.16 -12.31 -13.45
CA PRO A 249 -3.13 -10.85 -13.63
C PRO A 249 -3.43 -10.08 -12.36
N VAL A 250 -4.29 -10.64 -11.49
CA VAL A 250 -4.66 -10.04 -10.20
C VAL A 250 -3.45 -10.01 -9.26
N VAL A 251 -2.75 -11.13 -9.11
CA VAL A 251 -1.55 -11.22 -8.25
C VAL A 251 -0.48 -10.24 -8.74
N ARG A 252 -0.22 -10.19 -10.06
CA ARG A 252 0.76 -9.25 -10.62
C ARG A 252 0.37 -7.80 -10.38
N SER A 253 -0.91 -7.46 -10.53
CA SER A 253 -1.39 -6.09 -10.35
C SER A 253 -1.31 -5.68 -8.89
N VAL A 254 -1.79 -6.52 -7.96
CA VAL A 254 -1.74 -6.26 -6.52
C VAL A 254 -0.29 -6.17 -6.03
N ALA A 255 0.58 -7.10 -6.46
CA ALA A 255 1.99 -7.05 -6.09
C ALA A 255 2.69 -5.79 -6.60
N ARG A 256 2.34 -5.33 -7.82
CA ARG A 256 2.90 -4.09 -8.39
C ARG A 256 2.48 -2.88 -7.58
N GLU A 257 1.19 -2.77 -7.26
CA GLU A 257 0.71 -1.66 -6.44
C GLU A 257 1.38 -1.67 -5.07
N LEU A 258 1.39 -2.79 -4.35
CA LEU A 258 2.01 -2.89 -3.04
C LEU A 258 3.49 -2.53 -3.07
N LEU A 259 4.25 -3.05 -4.04
CA LEU A 259 5.68 -2.75 -4.16
C LEU A 259 5.91 -1.27 -4.50
N THR A 260 5.03 -0.67 -5.31
CA THR A 260 5.14 0.73 -5.68
C THR A 260 4.81 1.65 -4.51
N CYS A 261 3.65 1.46 -3.86
CA CYS A 261 3.15 2.38 -2.85
C CYS A 261 3.76 2.17 -1.46
N LEU A 262 4.05 0.94 -1.04
CA LEU A 262 4.53 0.66 0.32
C LEU A 262 6.05 0.61 0.43
N VAL A 263 6.76 0.41 -0.70
CA VAL A 263 8.21 0.26 -0.68
C VAL A 263 8.87 1.38 -1.49
N MET A 264 8.61 1.44 -2.80
CA MET A 264 9.37 2.38 -3.63
C MET A 264 8.99 3.83 -3.38
N GLN A 265 7.71 4.16 -3.20
CA GLN A 265 7.31 5.53 -2.98
C GLN A 265 7.90 6.11 -1.68
N PRO A 266 7.85 5.41 -0.52
CA PRO A 266 8.58 5.84 0.67
C PRO A 266 10.09 5.97 0.46
N VAL A 267 10.72 5.05 -0.27
CA VAL A 267 12.16 5.11 -0.58
C VAL A 267 12.50 6.33 -1.44
N MET A 268 11.68 6.64 -2.45
CA MET A 268 11.87 7.81 -3.29
C MET A 268 11.65 9.11 -2.50
N ASN A 269 10.60 9.18 -1.69
CA ASN A 269 10.34 10.33 -0.81
C ASN A 269 11.50 10.57 0.17
N PHE A 270 12.08 9.49 0.70
CA PHE A 270 13.27 9.57 1.54
C PHE A 270 14.50 10.08 0.78
N ALA A 271 14.72 9.61 -0.45
CA ALA A 271 15.86 10.00 -1.28
C ALA A 271 15.73 11.43 -1.85
N SER A 272 14.52 11.93 -2.05
CA SER A 272 14.23 13.28 -2.55
C SER A 272 13.22 14.00 -1.67
N PRO A 273 13.64 14.55 -0.51
CA PRO A 273 12.74 15.16 0.48
C PRO A 273 12.09 16.50 0.04
N GLY A 274 12.28 16.93 -1.22
CA GLY A 274 11.97 18.29 -1.68
C GLY A 274 10.70 18.47 -2.53
N CYS A 275 9.89 17.43 -2.77
CA CYS A 275 8.79 17.52 -3.76
C CYS A 275 7.37 17.37 -3.21
N ASP A 276 7.12 17.58 -1.91
CA ASP A 276 5.74 17.65 -1.42
C ASP A 276 5.52 18.77 -0.39
N PRO A 277 4.68 19.79 -0.68
CA PRO A 277 4.19 20.70 0.35
C PRO A 277 3.38 19.98 1.45
N ASN A 278 2.96 18.73 1.25
CA ASN A 278 2.34 17.90 2.29
C ASN A 278 3.34 17.14 3.18
N CYS A 279 4.64 17.14 2.85
CA CYS A 279 5.63 16.42 3.67
C CYS A 279 5.76 17.00 5.09
N TYR A 280 5.41 18.28 5.29
CA TYR A 280 5.31 18.88 6.61
C TYR A 280 4.04 18.48 7.38
N LEU A 281 2.94 18.16 6.68
CA LEU A 281 1.69 17.75 7.33
C LEU A 281 1.73 16.28 7.75
N ASP A 282 2.31 15.39 6.95
CA ASP A 282 2.40 13.97 7.27
C ASP A 282 3.39 13.69 8.42
N MET A 283 4.54 14.39 8.48
CA MET A 283 5.45 14.28 9.63
C MET A 283 4.85 14.81 10.94
N GLN A 284 3.88 15.73 10.87
CA GLN A 284 3.24 16.32 12.04
C GLN A 284 2.06 15.47 12.54
N ILE A 285 1.48 14.63 11.69
CA ILE A 285 0.45 13.64 12.05
C ILE A 285 1.07 12.35 12.61
N GLU A 286 2.29 11.98 12.20
CA GLU A 286 3.02 10.84 12.79
C GLU A 286 3.76 11.17 14.10
N ALA A 287 3.81 12.44 14.50
CA ALA A 287 4.46 12.90 15.73
C ALA A 287 3.49 13.27 16.87
N GLU A 288 2.17 13.13 16.68
CA GLU A 288 1.12 13.23 17.72
C GLU A 288 0.46 11.87 18.00
#